data_AF-A0A7J3IH19-F1
#
_entry.id   AF-A0A7J3IH19-F1
#
_cell.length_a   1.000
_cell.length_b   1.000
_cell.length_c   1.000
_cell.angle_alpha   90.00
_cell.angle_beta   90.00
_cell.angle_gamma   90.00
#
_symmetry.space_group_name_H-M   'P 1'
#
loop_
_entity.id
_entity.type
_entity.pdbx_description
1 polymer ?
#
loop_
_entity_poly.entity_id
_entity_poly.type
_entity_poly.pdbx_seq_one_letter_code
_entity_poly.pdbx_strand_id
1 'polypeptide(L)'
;MASRFTKRWEEGEQKGLKAMLKPSEPLRTKIELAIKRVEAQIQYIENTLNRLSERDKYLFSKIVEAYSKHQIQRAHVLANELAELRKMANFMMNAELALERVALRLRTVTQLGNVVSTLAPATQVLQNVRVGLSGLLPNAEKEIEQIGAML
;
A
#
# COMPACT_ATOMS: atom_id res chain seq x y z
N MET A 1 -19.28 29.76 11.48
CA MET A 1 -17.95 29.11 11.56
C MET A 1 -17.61 28.20 10.36
N ALA A 2 -18.57 27.76 9.53
CA ALA A 2 -18.31 26.90 8.36
C ALA A 2 -17.51 27.57 7.21
N SER A 3 -17.63 28.89 7.03
CA SER A 3 -17.02 29.61 5.88
C SER A 3 -15.48 29.56 5.82
N ARG A 4 -14.77 29.50 6.95
CA ARG A 4 -13.29 29.39 6.94
C ARG A 4 -12.81 28.00 6.55
N PHE A 5 -13.62 26.97 6.76
CA PHE A 5 -13.31 25.60 6.42
C PHE A 5 -13.46 25.36 4.91
N THR A 6 -14.58 25.78 4.31
CA THR A 6 -14.79 25.74 2.87
C THR A 6 -13.70 26.51 2.12
N LYS A 7 -13.30 27.68 2.64
CA LYS A 7 -12.23 28.47 2.05
C LYS A 7 -10.87 27.77 2.07
N ARG A 8 -10.51 27.05 3.16
CA ARG A 8 -9.27 26.25 3.22
C ARG A 8 -9.31 25.00 2.34
N TRP A 9 -10.52 24.48 2.07
CA TRP A 9 -10.77 23.35 1.19
C TRP A 9 -10.63 23.69 -0.29
N GLU A 10 -11.07 24.88 -0.69
CA GLU A 10 -11.08 25.33 -2.08
C GLU A 10 -9.85 26.18 -2.45
N GLU A 11 -9.32 27.00 -1.53
CA GLU A 11 -8.34 28.05 -1.88
C GLU A 11 -6.92 27.85 -1.29
N GLY A 12 -6.72 26.90 -0.37
CA GLY A 12 -5.43 26.71 0.31
C GLY A 12 -5.10 27.84 1.30
N GLU A 13 -4.31 27.55 2.32
CA GLU A 13 -4.08 28.47 3.44
C GLU A 13 -3.00 29.50 3.11
N GLN A 14 -3.36 30.70 2.63
CA GLN A 14 -2.42 31.81 2.47
C GLN A 14 -2.53 32.83 3.61
N LYS A 15 -1.51 32.84 4.48
CA LYS A 15 -1.20 34.02 5.31
C LYS A 15 0.30 34.29 5.35
N GLY A 16 0.66 35.49 4.90
CA GLY A 16 1.97 36.11 5.09
C GLY A 16 3.00 35.83 3.99
N LEU A 17 4.00 36.72 3.88
CA LEU A 17 5.10 36.75 2.91
C LEU A 17 5.90 35.43 2.75
N LYS A 18 5.66 34.44 3.60
CA LYS A 18 6.21 33.07 3.51
C LYS A 18 5.46 32.15 2.53
N ALA A 19 4.30 32.56 2.01
CA ALA A 19 3.52 31.82 1.00
C ALA A 19 4.13 31.88 -0.43
N MET A 20 5.19 32.67 -0.65
CA MET A 20 5.82 32.87 -1.96
C MET A 20 6.70 31.70 -2.46
N LEU A 21 6.80 30.58 -1.73
CA LEU A 21 7.68 29.47 -2.13
C LEU A 21 6.98 28.15 -2.49
N LYS A 22 5.66 28.01 -2.34
CA LYS A 22 4.87 26.92 -2.94
C LYS A 22 3.37 27.19 -2.77
N PRO A 23 2.56 27.24 -3.85
CA PRO A 23 1.11 27.11 -3.70
C PRO A 23 0.84 25.71 -3.14
N SER A 24 0.39 25.63 -1.88
CA SER A 24 -0.03 24.37 -1.29
C SER A 24 -1.28 23.90 -2.03
N GLU A 25 -1.17 22.86 -2.85
CA GLU A 25 -2.30 22.24 -3.53
C GLU A 25 -3.46 21.99 -2.54
N PRO A 26 -4.73 22.27 -2.93
CA PRO A 26 -5.88 22.08 -2.05
C PRO A 26 -5.87 20.69 -1.42
N LEU A 27 -6.17 20.59 -0.12
CA LEU A 27 -6.14 19.33 0.63
C LEU A 27 -6.99 18.24 -0.04
N ARG A 28 -8.12 18.64 -0.63
CA ARG A 28 -8.98 17.77 -1.43
C ARG A 28 -8.22 17.09 -2.56
N THR A 29 -7.53 17.87 -3.39
CA THR A 29 -6.78 17.38 -4.54
C THR A 29 -5.67 16.41 -4.10
N LYS A 30 -5.01 16.70 -2.97
CA LYS A 30 -4.01 15.79 -2.38
C LYS A 30 -4.61 14.46 -1.94
N ILE A 31 -5.78 14.49 -1.28
CA ILE A 31 -6.49 13.29 -0.85
C ILE A 31 -6.97 12.49 -2.07
N GLU A 32 -7.53 13.14 -3.08
CA GLU A 32 -7.95 12.49 -4.33
C GLU A 32 -6.77 11.84 -5.06
N LEU A 33 -5.61 12.51 -5.11
CA LEU A 33 -4.38 11.96 -5.66
C LEU A 33 -3.87 10.77 -4.83
N ALA A 34 -3.88 10.88 -3.49
CA ALA A 34 -3.48 9.81 -2.60
C ALA A 34 -4.37 8.57 -2.77
N ILE A 35 -5.70 8.74 -2.89
CA ILE A 35 -6.65 7.66 -3.16
C ILE A 35 -6.29 6.93 -4.46
N LYS A 36 -6.09 7.67 -5.56
CA LYS A 36 -5.72 7.07 -6.86
C LYS A 36 -4.41 6.30 -6.78
N ARG A 37 -3.42 6.82 -6.06
CA ARG A 37 -2.13 6.15 -5.87
C ARG A 37 -2.24 4.89 -5.01
N VAL A 38 -3.03 4.92 -3.93
CA VAL A 38 -3.31 3.73 -3.11
C VAL A 38 -4.01 2.65 -3.94
N GLU A 39 -5.01 3.02 -4.73
CA GLU A 39 -5.72 2.10 -5.64
C GLU A 39 -4.78 1.45 -6.66
N ALA A 40 -3.85 2.22 -7.24
CA ALA A 40 -2.84 1.68 -8.14
C ALA A 40 -1.93 0.65 -7.44
N GLN A 41 -1.58 0.87 -6.16
CA GLN A 41 -0.79 -0.09 -5.40
C GLN A 41 -1.58 -1.35 -5.04
N ILE A 42 -2.88 -1.24 -4.75
CA ILE A 42 -3.77 -2.41 -4.54
C ILE A 42 -3.75 -3.29 -5.79
N GLN A 43 -4.00 -2.72 -6.96
CA GLN A 43 -3.96 -3.47 -8.24
C GLN A 43 -2.58 -4.09 -8.52
N TYR A 44 -1.50 -3.40 -8.17
CA TYR A 44 -0.15 -3.96 -8.32
C TYR A 44 0.09 -5.17 -7.41
N ILE A 45 -0.39 -5.11 -6.17
CA ILE A 45 -0.30 -6.22 -5.21
C ILE A 45 -1.16 -7.40 -5.67
N GLU A 46 -2.40 -7.18 -6.11
CA GLU A 46 -3.28 -8.21 -6.69
C GLU A 46 -2.60 -8.96 -7.85
N ASN A 47 -2.02 -8.20 -8.79
CA ASN A 47 -1.28 -8.77 -9.91
C ASN A 47 -0.07 -9.59 -9.46
N THR A 48 0.59 -9.16 -8.39
CA THR A 48 1.72 -9.90 -7.81
C THR A 48 1.25 -11.19 -7.14
N LEU A 49 0.16 -11.15 -6.37
CA LEU A 49 -0.46 -12.32 -5.75
C LEU A 49 -0.86 -13.39 -6.77
N ASN A 50 -1.42 -12.97 -7.92
CA ASN A 50 -1.73 -13.89 -9.02
C ASN A 50 -0.48 -14.62 -9.53
N ARG A 51 0.64 -13.90 -9.72
CA ARG A 51 1.92 -14.50 -10.14
C ARG A 51 2.48 -15.46 -9.08
N LEU A 52 2.34 -15.12 -7.79
CA LEU A 52 2.74 -16.00 -6.70
C LEU A 52 1.91 -17.29 -6.66
N SER A 53 0.61 -17.20 -6.92
CA SER A 53 -0.26 -18.38 -7.01
C SER A 53 0.18 -19.34 -8.11
N GLU A 54 0.51 -18.83 -9.30
CA GLU A 54 1.02 -19.65 -10.39
C GLU A 54 2.39 -20.25 -10.07
N ARG A 55 3.25 -19.49 -9.38
CA ARG A 55 4.56 -19.97 -8.94
C ARG A 55 4.45 -21.03 -7.82
N ASP A 56 3.48 -20.92 -6.93
CA ASP A 56 3.16 -21.93 -5.90
C ASP A 56 2.83 -23.27 -6.57
N LYS A 57 1.87 -23.28 -7.50
CA LYS A 57 1.47 -24.48 -8.26
C LYS A 57 2.66 -25.09 -8.99
N TYR A 58 3.49 -24.26 -9.62
CA TYR A 58 4.71 -24.71 -10.29
C TYR A 58 5.69 -25.39 -9.32
N LEU A 59 6.05 -24.73 -8.20
CA LEU A 59 6.98 -25.29 -7.22
C LEU A 59 6.42 -26.59 -6.62
N PHE A 60 5.13 -26.62 -6.31
CA PHE A 60 4.45 -27.82 -5.82
C PHE A 60 4.58 -28.98 -6.82
N SER A 61 4.31 -28.75 -8.11
CA SER A 61 4.50 -29.79 -9.13
C SER A 61 5.94 -30.30 -9.20
N LYS A 62 6.93 -29.42 -9.01
CA LYS A 62 8.36 -29.77 -9.01
C LYS A 62 8.79 -30.54 -7.77
N ILE A 63 8.17 -30.28 -6.63
CA ILE A 63 8.35 -31.07 -5.41
C ILE A 63 7.86 -32.50 -5.66
N VAL A 64 6.66 -32.66 -6.21
CA VAL A 64 6.09 -33.99 -6.55
C VAL A 64 6.98 -34.74 -7.54
N GLU A 65 7.46 -34.07 -8.59
CA GLU A 65 8.39 -34.63 -9.57
C GLU A 65 9.72 -35.06 -8.94
N ALA A 66 10.27 -34.27 -8.02
CA ALA A 66 11.51 -34.61 -7.32
C ALA A 66 11.33 -35.84 -6.41
N TYR A 67 10.18 -35.96 -5.72
CA TYR A 67 9.86 -37.13 -4.92
C TYR A 67 9.72 -38.40 -5.76
N SER A 68 9.04 -38.34 -6.92
CA SER A 68 8.89 -39.52 -7.78
C SER A 68 10.22 -40.03 -8.33
N LYS A 69 11.18 -39.12 -8.54
CA LYS A 69 12.56 -39.42 -8.95
C LYS A 69 13.50 -39.75 -7.79
N HIS A 70 12.97 -39.90 -6.56
CA HIS A 70 13.74 -40.17 -5.34
C HIS A 70 14.82 -39.10 -5.04
N GLN A 71 14.64 -37.87 -5.55
CA GLN A 71 15.54 -36.74 -5.37
C GLN A 71 15.18 -35.95 -4.10
N ILE A 72 15.32 -36.60 -2.93
CA ILE A 72 14.83 -36.07 -1.64
C ILE A 72 15.44 -34.71 -1.28
N GLN A 73 16.75 -34.52 -1.50
CA GLN A 73 17.42 -33.24 -1.22
C GLN A 73 16.85 -32.10 -2.09
N ARG A 74 16.57 -32.38 -3.37
CA ARG A 74 15.96 -31.41 -4.29
C ARG A 74 14.54 -31.07 -3.87
N ALA A 75 13.75 -32.07 -3.49
CA ALA A 75 12.39 -31.86 -2.98
C ALA A 75 12.39 -30.96 -1.73
N HIS A 76 13.33 -31.19 -0.81
CA HIS A 76 13.46 -30.40 0.42
C HIS A 76 13.79 -28.92 0.15
N VAL A 77 14.73 -28.64 -0.76
CA VAL A 77 15.06 -27.25 -1.16
C VAL A 77 13.85 -26.55 -1.77
N LEU A 78 13.14 -27.22 -2.68
CA LEU A 78 11.93 -26.67 -3.31
C LEU A 78 10.79 -26.44 -2.31
N ALA A 79 10.64 -27.32 -1.30
CA ALA A 79 9.66 -27.15 -0.24
C ALA A 79 9.94 -25.92 0.63
N ASN A 80 11.22 -25.64 0.93
CA ASN A 80 11.60 -24.42 1.63
C ASN A 80 11.29 -23.16 0.80
N GLU A 81 11.58 -23.16 -0.50
CA GLU A 81 11.22 -22.05 -1.40
C GLU A 81 9.71 -21.83 -1.42
N LEU A 82 8.92 -22.92 -1.51
CA LEU A 82 7.47 -22.86 -1.48
C LEU A 82 6.93 -22.29 -0.16
N ALA A 83 7.54 -22.67 0.98
CA ALA A 83 7.14 -22.15 2.29
C ALA A 83 7.40 -20.64 2.40
N GLU A 84 8.57 -20.16 1.95
CA GLU A 84 8.87 -18.72 1.92
C GLU A 84 7.97 -17.96 0.95
N LEU A 85 7.67 -18.54 -0.21
CA LEU A 85 6.74 -17.95 -1.16
C LEU A 85 5.34 -17.78 -0.55
N ARG A 86 4.83 -18.78 0.17
CA ARG A 86 3.54 -18.69 0.86
C ARG A 86 3.51 -17.66 1.97
N LYS A 87 4.60 -17.53 2.75
CA LYS A 87 4.73 -16.44 3.74
C LYS A 87 4.64 -15.09 3.06
N MET A 88 5.32 -14.93 1.93
CA MET A 88 5.29 -13.70 1.13
C MET A 88 3.89 -13.40 0.59
N ALA A 89 3.19 -14.40 0.04
CA ALA A 89 1.82 -14.25 -0.46
C ALA A 89 0.84 -13.86 0.66
N ASN A 90 0.91 -14.51 1.83
CA ASN A 90 0.09 -14.16 2.99
C ASN A 90 0.33 -12.73 3.45
N PHE A 91 1.58 -12.28 3.46
CA PHE A 91 1.92 -10.90 3.78
C PHE A 91 1.29 -9.93 2.76
N MET A 92 1.44 -10.20 1.46
CA MET A 92 0.88 -9.35 0.39
C MET A 92 -0.65 -9.24 0.47
N MET A 93 -1.35 -10.33 0.77
CA MET A 93 -2.80 -10.32 0.95
C MET A 93 -3.23 -9.45 2.14
N ASN A 94 -2.49 -9.47 3.24
CA ASN A 94 -2.76 -8.58 4.37
C ASN A 94 -2.45 -7.10 4.03
N ALA A 95 -1.40 -6.85 3.24
CA ALA A 95 -1.05 -5.52 2.78
C ALA A 95 -2.14 -4.93 1.87
N GLU A 96 -2.69 -5.73 0.95
CA GLU A 96 -3.82 -5.37 0.09
C GLU A 96 -5.03 -4.88 0.90
N LEU A 97 -5.51 -5.72 1.83
CA LEU A 97 -6.64 -5.38 2.72
C LEU A 97 -6.38 -4.12 3.57
N ALA A 98 -5.13 -3.95 4.01
CA ALA A 98 -4.72 -2.78 4.77
C ALA A 98 -4.78 -1.50 3.91
N LEU A 99 -4.35 -1.57 2.65
CA LEU A 99 -4.44 -0.47 1.70
C LEU A 99 -5.89 -0.15 1.31
N GLU A 100 -6.74 -1.16 1.12
CA GLU A 100 -8.19 -0.96 0.91
C GLU A 100 -8.81 -0.17 2.07
N ARG A 101 -8.46 -0.55 3.30
CA ARG A 101 -8.91 0.17 4.50
C ARG A 101 -8.44 1.62 4.52
N VAL A 102 -7.22 1.89 4.07
CA VAL A 102 -6.70 3.25 3.91
C VAL A 102 -7.52 4.02 2.88
N ALA A 103 -7.75 3.45 1.69
CA ALA A 103 -8.53 4.09 0.63
C ALA A 103 -9.95 4.45 1.10
N LEU A 104 -10.62 3.54 1.81
CA LEU A 104 -11.94 3.79 2.41
C LEU A 104 -11.90 4.98 3.39
N ARG A 105 -10.91 5.04 4.27
CA ARG A 105 -10.75 6.16 5.20
C ARG A 105 -10.53 7.48 4.49
N LEU A 106 -9.63 7.51 3.51
CA LEU A 106 -9.34 8.72 2.72
C LEU A 106 -10.60 9.26 2.04
N ARG A 107 -11.45 8.39 1.49
CA ARG A 107 -12.74 8.75 0.88
C ARG A 107 -13.74 9.36 1.89
N THR A 108 -13.64 8.98 3.18
CA THR A 108 -14.54 9.45 4.24
C THR A 108 -14.06 10.73 4.96
N VAL A 109 -12.94 11.35 4.55
CA VAL A 109 -12.38 12.58 5.18
C VAL A 109 -13.29 13.82 5.03
N THR A 110 -14.50 13.67 4.50
CA THR A 110 -15.43 14.76 4.19
C THR A 110 -16.22 15.30 5.38
N GLN A 111 -16.19 14.70 6.59
CA GLN A 111 -17.20 14.98 7.62
C GLN A 111 -16.72 15.51 8.99
N LEU A 112 -15.43 15.45 9.32
CA LEU A 112 -14.98 15.71 10.71
C LEU A 112 -13.88 16.77 10.72
N GLY A 113 -14.15 17.90 11.38
CA GLY A 113 -13.33 19.12 11.38
C GLY A 113 -11.89 19.01 11.90
N ASN A 114 -11.36 17.80 12.14
CA ASN A 114 -9.95 17.56 12.43
C ASN A 114 -9.38 16.47 11.51
N VAL A 115 -8.97 16.88 10.31
CA VAL A 115 -8.35 16.06 9.25
C VAL A 115 -7.18 15.22 9.78
N VAL A 116 -6.40 15.75 10.73
CA VAL A 116 -5.26 15.05 11.32
C VAL A 116 -5.71 13.83 12.13
N SER A 117 -6.76 13.96 12.94
CA SER A 117 -7.30 12.84 13.73
C SER A 117 -7.91 11.73 12.86
N THR A 118 -8.43 12.08 11.67
CA THR A 118 -8.98 11.11 10.72
C THR A 118 -7.90 10.42 9.88
N LEU A 119 -6.81 11.12 9.57
CA LEU A 119 -5.74 10.61 8.70
C LEU A 119 -4.63 9.87 9.45
N ALA A 120 -4.36 10.21 10.72
CA ALA A 120 -3.27 9.58 11.49
C ALA A 120 -3.35 8.03 11.55
N PRO A 121 -4.54 7.41 11.71
CA PRO A 121 -4.64 5.95 11.64
C PRO A 121 -4.36 5.38 10.23
N ALA A 122 -4.57 6.16 9.18
CA ALA A 122 -4.28 5.74 7.80
C ALA A 122 -2.78 5.83 7.50
N THR A 123 -2.10 6.89 7.95
CA THR A 123 -0.64 7.04 7.80
C THR A 123 0.13 5.96 8.54
N GLN A 124 -0.30 5.57 9.75
CA GLN A 124 0.31 4.46 10.48
C GLN A 124 0.18 3.12 9.73
N VAL A 125 -0.99 2.86 9.11
CA VAL A 125 -1.20 1.65 8.31
C VAL A 125 -0.28 1.65 7.08
N LEU A 126 -0.18 2.78 6.37
CA LEU A 126 0.74 2.92 5.24
C LEU A 126 2.19 2.65 5.65
N GLN A 127 2.63 3.17 6.80
CA GLN A 127 3.98 2.92 7.31
C GLN A 127 4.22 1.44 7.61
N ASN A 128 3.25 0.74 8.22
CA ASN A 128 3.37 -0.69 8.50
C ASN A 128 3.44 -1.51 7.22
N VAL A 129 2.60 -1.19 6.23
CA VAL A 129 2.61 -1.85 4.91
C VAL A 129 3.94 -1.59 4.19
N ARG A 130 4.44 -0.35 4.20
CA ARG A 130 5.74 0.02 3.63
C ARG A 130 6.87 -0.84 4.21
N VAL A 131 6.95 -0.90 5.55
CA VAL A 131 8.02 -1.66 6.24
C VAL A 131 7.99 -3.13 5.84
N GLY A 132 6.81 -3.75 5.77
CA GLY A 132 6.72 -5.16 5.40
C GLY A 132 6.90 -5.43 3.90
N LEU A 133 6.64 -4.45 3.03
CA LEU A 133 6.97 -4.54 1.59
C LEU A 133 8.45 -4.29 1.31
N SER A 134 9.20 -3.78 2.29
CA SER A 134 10.64 -3.55 2.18
C SER A 134 11.35 -4.85 1.81
N GLY A 135 12.06 -4.82 0.67
CA GLY A 135 12.76 -5.99 0.12
C GLY A 135 11.90 -6.99 -0.67
N LEU A 136 10.57 -6.94 -0.57
CA LEU A 136 9.66 -7.79 -1.38
C LEU A 136 9.27 -7.08 -2.68
N LEU A 137 8.82 -5.83 -2.56
CA LEU A 137 8.34 -4.99 -3.67
C LEU A 137 8.90 -3.57 -3.54
N PRO A 138 10.18 -3.34 -3.92
CA PRO A 138 10.85 -2.04 -3.73
C PRO A 138 10.15 -0.86 -4.42
N ASN A 139 9.46 -1.12 -5.53
CA ASN A 139 8.70 -0.10 -6.24
C ASN A 139 7.45 0.29 -5.44
N ALA A 140 6.71 -0.68 -4.91
CA ALA A 140 5.53 -0.42 -4.08
C ALA A 140 5.92 0.26 -2.76
N GLU A 141 7.04 -0.13 -2.15
CA GLU A 141 7.60 0.52 -0.96
C GLU A 141 7.79 2.03 -1.20
N LYS A 142 8.48 2.41 -2.29
CA LYS A 142 8.72 3.82 -2.64
C LYS A 142 7.43 4.59 -2.92
N GLU A 143 6.49 3.97 -3.61
CA GLU A 143 5.20 4.61 -3.89
C GLU A 143 4.38 4.83 -2.61
N ILE A 144 4.36 3.86 -1.70
CA ILE A 144 3.65 3.99 -0.42
C ILE A 144 4.31 5.03 0.48
N GLU A 145 5.64 5.15 0.47
CA GLU A 145 6.35 6.24 1.14
C GLU A 145 5.92 7.62 0.60
N GLN A 146 5.84 7.76 -0.73
CA GLN A 146 5.37 9.01 -1.33
C GLN A 146 3.91 9.31 -0.95
N ILE A 147 3.03 8.31 -0.93
CA ILE A 147 1.64 8.47 -0.49
C ILE A 147 1.59 8.93 0.97
N GLY A 148 2.37 8.31 1.85
CA GLY A 148 2.46 8.69 3.25
C GLY A 148 2.90 10.14 3.46
N ALA A 149 3.81 10.65 2.62
CA ALA A 149 4.27 12.04 2.67
C ALA A 149 3.24 13.07 2.17
N MET A 150 2.16 12.63 1.50
CA MET A 150 1.08 13.49 1.03
C MET A 150 0.00 13.76 2.09
N LEU A 151 -0.06 12.91 3.12
CA LEU A 151 -1.09 12.90 4.17
C LEU A 151 -0.56 13.56 5.46
#